data_AF-A0A1Y2JPD3-F1
#
_entry.id   AF-A0A1Y2JPD3-F1
#
_cell.length_a   1.000
_cell.length_b   1.000
_cell.length_c   1.000
_cell.angle_alpha   90.00
_cell.angle_beta   90.00
_cell.angle_gamma   90.00
#
_symmetry.space_group_name_H-M   'P 1'
#
loop_
_entity.id
_entity.type
_entity.pdbx_description
1 polymer ?
#
loop_
_entity_poly.entity_id
_entity_poly.type
_entity_poly.pdbx_seq_one_letter_code
_entity_poly.pdbx_strand_id
1 'polypeptide(L)'
;MAHQDLFAIQRETHVRIRDAHIAEPGTGFGALRWLALTENDDDPGVDEALDHWAREVLTRELGGPPAEAQVEKLKPLLAEARKGAYGDVFRASTGDYKENGKLGELPKTRTKPKVDIMEAFELYCSQPRIKGGLDGPTAKRWRPVIERFIGWIKHRDLARVTPQDAVRWRDYMISQGIAPKAVRDVWLAAPRSIATHMLNALRLEINPFAGIKVEGVKAWKEDDERGFDPEQALTILSATLATPSHLISAEMRAARRWVPWICAYTGARVNEITSLLPSDVQPILGHWCFVLRPEITKGKRLRRVPVHKHLREQKFIEYVEERRKLGKPLFYDPVRARGGKGANPQWQKVAERLGDWVRDTLKITGVQPNHGWRHLWREIVRGTKMKPELCDYMCGHESKSGTGARYGKRKLPVLAKELALFPRFKVPALNRPPMPLKRTRRSPQQIAADKAESTARRATA
;
A
#
# COMPACT_ATOMS: atom_id res chain seq x y z
N MET A 1 -0.22 16.86 -31.00
CA MET A 1 -0.53 17.89 -29.99
C MET A 1 -1.75 18.66 -30.49
N ALA A 2 -2.78 18.90 -29.67
CA ALA A 2 -3.97 19.61 -30.11
C ALA A 2 -3.66 21.09 -30.32
N HIS A 3 -4.45 21.78 -31.15
CA HIS A 3 -4.27 23.23 -31.36
C HIS A 3 -4.35 24.00 -30.03
N GLN A 4 -5.31 23.65 -29.18
CA GLN A 4 -5.46 24.20 -27.83
C GLN A 4 -4.21 24.01 -26.95
N ASP A 5 -3.47 22.89 -27.09
CA ASP A 5 -2.26 22.64 -26.31
C ASP A 5 -1.13 23.61 -26.69
N LEU A 6 -1.03 23.98 -27.97
CA LEU A 6 0.00 24.93 -28.44
C LEU A 6 -0.22 26.32 -27.84
N PHE A 7 -1.47 26.80 -27.80
CA PHE A 7 -1.82 28.07 -27.16
C PHE A 7 -1.73 28.01 -25.63
N ALA A 8 -1.94 26.83 -25.02
CA ALA A 8 -1.67 26.65 -23.60
C ALA A 8 -0.15 26.74 -23.31
N ILE A 9 0.71 26.16 -24.15
CA ILE A 9 2.18 26.30 -24.06
C ILE A 9 2.61 27.75 -24.23
N GLN A 10 1.98 28.50 -25.16
CA GLN A 10 2.19 29.94 -25.31
C GLN A 10 1.92 30.68 -23.99
N ARG A 11 0.75 30.45 -23.38
CA ARG A 11 0.37 31.08 -22.12
C ARG A 11 1.35 30.74 -20.99
N GLU A 12 1.69 29.46 -20.82
CA GLU A 12 2.63 29.01 -19.78
C GLU A 12 4.00 29.65 -19.96
N THR A 13 4.48 29.74 -21.21
CA THR A 13 5.76 30.33 -21.54
C THR A 13 5.79 31.82 -21.23
N HIS A 14 4.72 32.55 -21.61
CA HIS A 14 4.56 33.97 -21.29
C HIS A 14 4.66 34.21 -19.78
N VAL A 15 3.85 33.49 -18.99
CA VAL A 15 3.83 33.63 -17.53
C VAL A 15 5.21 33.31 -16.95
N ARG A 16 5.87 32.24 -17.38
CA ARG A 16 7.20 31.85 -16.91
C ARG A 16 8.26 32.93 -17.17
N ILE A 17 8.29 33.51 -18.38
CA ILE A 17 9.25 34.56 -18.73
C ILE A 17 9.01 35.82 -17.90
N ARG A 18 7.75 36.22 -17.77
CA ARG A 18 7.34 37.39 -16.98
C ARG A 18 7.74 37.21 -15.52
N ASP A 19 7.39 36.09 -14.92
CA ASP A 19 7.65 35.83 -13.50
C ASP A 19 9.15 35.70 -13.22
N ALA A 20 9.92 35.11 -14.14
CA ALA A 20 11.38 35.08 -14.05
C ALA A 20 12.00 36.50 -14.07
N HIS A 21 11.50 37.39 -14.93
CA HIS A 21 11.95 38.79 -14.97
C HIS A 21 11.55 39.58 -13.72
N ILE A 22 10.38 39.29 -13.14
CA ILE A 22 9.96 39.89 -11.89
C ILE A 22 10.87 39.44 -10.74
N ALA A 23 11.25 38.16 -10.71
CA ALA A 23 12.14 37.62 -9.70
C ALA A 23 13.58 38.14 -9.84
N GLU A 24 14.07 38.28 -11.07
CA GLU A 24 15.42 38.75 -11.41
C GLU A 24 15.35 39.87 -12.47
N PRO A 25 15.06 41.12 -12.08
CA PRO A 25 14.98 42.23 -13.02
C PRO A 25 16.38 42.54 -13.56
N GLY A 26 16.58 42.33 -14.87
CA GLY A 26 17.83 42.66 -15.54
C GLY A 26 18.20 44.15 -15.43
N THR A 27 19.49 44.47 -15.47
CA THR A 27 19.97 45.87 -15.48
C THR A 27 19.38 46.62 -16.69
N GLY A 28 18.89 47.85 -16.50
CA GLY A 28 17.97 48.57 -17.41
C GLY A 28 18.29 48.63 -18.92
N PHE A 29 19.53 48.36 -19.34
CA PHE A 29 19.90 48.21 -20.75
C PHE A 29 19.41 46.90 -21.40
N GLY A 30 19.21 45.84 -20.62
CA GLY A 30 18.71 44.55 -21.12
C GLY A 30 17.26 44.63 -21.60
N ALA A 31 16.41 45.40 -20.92
CA ALA A 31 15.00 45.59 -21.32
C ALA A 31 14.88 46.45 -22.59
N LEU A 32 15.71 47.49 -22.73
CA LEU A 32 15.73 48.43 -23.87
C LEU A 32 16.31 47.80 -25.14
N ARG A 33 17.37 46.99 -25.03
CA ARG A 33 17.97 46.29 -26.19
C ARG A 33 17.01 45.31 -26.86
N TRP A 34 15.99 44.83 -26.13
CA TRP A 34 15.07 43.82 -26.62
C TRP A 34 13.80 44.35 -27.27
N LEU A 35 13.29 45.52 -26.85
CA LEU A 35 12.26 46.22 -27.63
C LEU A 35 12.76 46.50 -29.06
N ALA A 36 14.04 46.85 -29.19
CA ALA A 36 14.70 47.09 -30.47
C ALA A 36 14.89 45.83 -31.33
N LEU A 37 14.95 44.63 -30.73
CA LEU A 37 15.04 43.36 -31.46
C LEU A 37 13.66 42.85 -31.94
N THR A 38 12.56 43.46 -31.48
CA THR A 38 11.20 43.12 -31.93
C THR A 38 10.70 43.98 -33.10
N GLU A 39 11.54 44.87 -33.62
CA GLU A 39 11.22 45.67 -34.82
C GLU A 39 11.68 44.98 -36.12
N ASN A 40 12.54 43.95 -36.05
CA ASN A 40 13.00 43.17 -37.20
C ASN A 40 12.75 41.67 -36.95
N ASP A 41 11.52 41.21 -37.21
CA ASP A 41 11.16 39.78 -37.16
C ASP A 41 11.88 38.95 -38.26
N ASP A 42 12.55 39.60 -39.22
CA ASP A 42 13.26 38.97 -40.35
C ASP A 42 14.78 38.74 -40.12
N ASP A 43 15.28 38.88 -38.88
CA ASP A 43 16.69 38.57 -38.56
C ASP A 43 16.93 37.04 -38.56
N PRO A 44 17.81 36.50 -39.42
CA PRO A 44 18.10 35.06 -39.49
C PRO A 44 18.54 34.46 -38.15
N GLY A 45 19.23 35.23 -37.30
CA GLY A 45 19.67 34.76 -35.98
C GLY A 45 18.53 34.63 -34.97
N VAL A 46 17.43 35.36 -35.15
CA VAL A 46 16.23 35.26 -34.30
C VAL A 46 15.41 34.02 -34.70
N ASP A 47 15.28 33.74 -36.00
CA ASP A 47 14.55 32.57 -36.48
C ASP A 47 15.22 31.25 -36.08
N GLU A 48 16.55 31.14 -36.22
CA GLU A 48 17.32 29.98 -35.75
C GLU A 48 17.18 29.75 -34.24
N ALA A 49 17.19 30.82 -33.45
CA ALA A 49 17.03 30.74 -32.00
C ALA A 49 15.61 30.31 -31.59
N LEU A 50 14.58 30.82 -32.28
CA LEU A 50 13.18 30.43 -32.06
C LEU A 50 12.94 28.98 -32.47
N ASP A 51 13.54 28.54 -33.57
CA ASP A 51 13.49 27.15 -34.02
C ASP A 51 14.12 26.20 -33.00
N HIS A 52 15.34 26.50 -32.55
CA HIS A 52 16.01 25.71 -31.52
C HIS A 52 15.18 25.62 -30.24
N TRP A 53 14.63 26.75 -29.80
CA TRP A 53 13.79 26.81 -28.61
C TRP A 53 12.47 26.04 -28.78
N ALA A 54 11.81 26.17 -29.92
CA ALA A 54 10.59 25.42 -30.23
C ALA A 54 10.85 23.90 -30.23
N ARG A 55 11.99 23.47 -30.79
CA ARG A 55 12.43 22.06 -30.76
C ARG A 55 12.70 21.59 -29.35
N GLU A 56 13.38 22.37 -28.52
CA GLU A 56 13.64 22.03 -27.12
C GLU A 56 12.33 21.87 -26.32
N VAL A 57 11.41 22.83 -26.46
CA VAL A 57 10.10 22.79 -25.79
C VAL A 57 9.33 21.56 -26.25
N LEU A 58 9.17 21.34 -27.56
CA LEU A 58 8.38 20.21 -28.07
C LEU A 58 9.03 18.86 -27.74
N THR A 59 10.36 18.75 -27.75
CA THR A 59 11.06 17.51 -27.37
C THR A 59 10.75 17.15 -25.92
N ARG A 60 10.77 18.15 -25.04
CA ARG A 60 10.41 17.95 -23.62
C ARG A 60 8.94 17.56 -23.44
N GLU A 61 8.04 18.17 -24.23
CA GLU A 61 6.60 17.90 -24.13
C GLU A 61 6.17 16.56 -24.77
N LEU A 62 6.86 16.11 -25.82
CA LEU A 62 6.54 14.89 -26.56
C LEU A 62 7.34 13.66 -26.07
N GLY A 63 8.44 13.86 -25.35
CA GLY A 63 9.33 12.78 -24.93
C GLY A 63 10.11 12.15 -26.09
N GLY A 64 10.31 12.88 -27.19
CA GLY A 64 10.96 12.44 -28.42
C GLY A 64 11.07 13.58 -29.44
N PRO A 65 11.76 13.37 -30.58
CA PRO A 65 11.97 14.41 -31.57
C PRO A 65 10.64 14.91 -32.16
N PRO A 66 10.42 16.23 -32.25
CA PRO A 66 9.17 16.79 -32.76
C PRO A 66 9.07 16.67 -34.28
N ALA A 67 7.83 16.63 -34.79
CA ALA A 67 7.61 16.75 -36.23
C ALA A 67 7.81 18.21 -36.67
N GLU A 68 8.37 18.43 -37.85
CA GLU A 68 8.67 19.78 -38.35
C GLU A 68 7.44 20.70 -38.40
N ALA A 69 6.29 20.16 -38.82
CA ALA A 69 5.03 20.89 -38.82
C ALA A 69 4.55 21.35 -37.42
N GLN A 70 5.06 20.76 -36.33
CA GLN A 70 4.78 21.19 -34.96
C GLN A 70 5.70 22.33 -34.54
N VAL A 71 6.98 22.27 -34.96
CA VAL A 71 7.98 23.31 -34.72
C VAL A 71 7.52 24.61 -35.39
N GLU A 72 7.16 24.54 -36.68
CA GLU A 72 6.67 25.68 -37.46
C GLU A 72 5.42 26.33 -36.88
N LYS A 73 4.53 25.54 -36.27
CA LYS A 73 3.33 26.08 -35.60
C LYS A 73 3.62 26.71 -34.25
N LEU A 74 4.67 26.28 -33.54
CA LEU A 74 4.98 26.73 -32.20
C LEU A 74 5.90 27.97 -32.20
N LYS A 75 6.83 28.07 -33.15
CA LYS A 75 7.76 29.22 -33.32
C LYS A 75 7.06 30.59 -33.16
N PRO A 76 6.01 30.93 -33.95
CA PRO A 76 5.37 32.23 -33.84
C PRO A 76 4.65 32.44 -32.49
N LEU A 77 4.15 31.37 -31.87
CA LEU A 77 3.51 31.45 -30.56
C LEU A 77 4.53 31.74 -29.46
N LEU A 78 5.72 31.14 -29.50
CA LEU A 78 6.80 31.42 -28.55
C LEU A 78 7.32 32.84 -28.67
N ALA A 79 7.42 33.37 -29.90
CA ALA A 79 7.74 34.77 -30.15
C ALA A 79 6.70 35.71 -29.51
N GLU A 80 5.41 35.46 -29.74
CA GLU A 80 4.33 36.26 -29.15
C GLU A 80 4.28 36.13 -27.62
N ALA A 81 4.49 34.93 -27.07
CA ALA A 81 4.57 34.71 -25.62
C ALA A 81 5.70 35.51 -24.98
N ARG A 82 6.87 35.54 -25.64
CA ARG A 82 8.02 36.31 -25.20
C ARG A 82 7.71 37.81 -25.25
N LYS A 83 7.22 38.31 -26.40
CA LYS A 83 6.84 39.72 -26.60
C LYS A 83 5.81 40.18 -25.56
N GLY A 84 4.78 39.37 -25.34
CA GLY A 84 3.73 39.63 -24.35
C GLY A 84 4.28 39.69 -22.92
N ALA A 85 5.17 38.77 -22.55
CA ALA A 85 5.78 38.74 -21.21
C ALA A 85 6.59 39.99 -20.89
N TYR A 86 7.42 40.46 -21.82
CA TYR A 86 8.17 41.71 -21.67
C TYR A 86 7.24 42.93 -21.65
N GLY A 87 6.21 42.93 -22.49
CA GLY A 87 5.18 43.96 -22.49
C GLY A 87 4.49 44.07 -21.12
N ASP A 88 4.23 42.95 -20.44
CA ASP A 88 3.67 42.96 -19.09
C ASP A 88 4.65 43.55 -18.07
N VAL A 89 5.94 43.20 -18.14
CA VAL A 89 6.98 43.75 -17.26
C VAL A 89 7.14 45.27 -17.45
N PHE A 90 7.11 45.74 -18.70
CA PHE A 90 7.18 47.17 -19.01
C PHE A 90 5.94 47.94 -18.56
N ARG A 91 4.73 47.40 -18.76
CA ARG A 91 3.50 48.03 -18.23
C ARG A 91 3.53 48.09 -16.71
N ALA A 92 4.01 47.04 -16.05
CA ALA A 92 4.16 47.03 -14.60
C ALA A 92 5.18 48.08 -14.11
N SER A 93 6.25 48.38 -14.87
CA SER A 93 7.22 49.41 -14.51
C SER A 93 6.67 50.83 -14.65
N THR A 94 5.64 51.04 -15.49
CA THR A 94 4.92 52.31 -15.63
C THR A 94 3.67 52.40 -14.75
N GLY A 95 3.45 51.41 -13.86
CA GLY A 95 2.35 51.40 -12.90
C GLY A 95 1.04 50.80 -13.41
N ASP A 96 1.02 50.19 -14.60
CA ASP A 96 -0.14 49.44 -15.12
C ASP A 96 -0.02 47.94 -14.81
N TYR A 97 -0.84 47.50 -13.85
CA TYR A 97 -0.90 46.11 -13.38
C TYR A 97 -2.11 45.34 -13.93
N LYS A 98 -2.82 45.86 -14.93
CA LYS A 98 -3.99 45.16 -15.51
C LYS A 98 -3.57 43.86 -16.20
N GLU A 99 -4.46 42.85 -16.12
CA GLU A 99 -4.26 41.58 -16.82
C GLU A 99 -4.21 41.82 -18.33
N ASN A 100 -3.20 41.22 -18.99
CA ASN A 100 -3.05 41.29 -20.43
C ASN A 100 -4.23 40.57 -21.10
N GLY A 101 -5.04 41.30 -21.87
CA GLY A 101 -6.24 40.75 -22.53
C GLY A 101 -5.93 39.56 -23.44
N LYS A 102 -4.88 39.66 -24.27
CA LYS A 102 -4.42 38.54 -25.12
C LYS A 102 -4.03 37.32 -24.29
N LEU A 103 -3.33 37.54 -23.17
CA LEU A 103 -2.98 36.46 -22.26
C LEU A 103 -4.26 35.80 -21.72
N GLY A 104 -5.24 36.61 -21.26
CA GLY A 104 -6.52 36.16 -20.71
C GLY A 104 -7.36 35.28 -21.65
N GLU A 105 -7.27 35.50 -22.96
CA GLU A 105 -7.94 34.70 -24.00
C GLU A 105 -7.28 33.33 -24.25
N LEU A 106 -6.01 33.17 -23.89
CA LEU A 106 -5.30 31.91 -24.09
C LEU A 106 -5.82 30.80 -23.15
N PRO A 107 -5.89 29.54 -23.61
CA PRO A 107 -6.31 28.41 -22.78
C PRO A 107 -5.46 28.30 -21.52
N LYS A 108 -6.11 28.29 -20.36
CA LYS A 108 -5.45 28.10 -19.05
C LYS A 108 -4.99 26.66 -18.83
N THR A 109 -5.47 25.72 -19.63
CA THR A 109 -5.22 24.30 -19.46
C THR A 109 -5.02 23.59 -20.80
N ARG A 110 -4.06 22.68 -20.81
CA ARG A 110 -3.85 21.71 -21.89
C ARG A 110 -4.98 20.68 -21.92
N THR A 111 -5.23 20.12 -23.10
CA THR A 111 -6.16 19.01 -23.32
C THR A 111 -5.58 17.69 -22.83
N LYS A 112 -4.25 17.51 -22.96
CA LYS A 112 -3.52 16.38 -22.39
C LYS A 112 -2.81 16.78 -21.08
N PRO A 113 -2.92 15.98 -20.01
CA PRO A 113 -2.17 16.24 -18.78
C PRO A 113 -0.67 16.10 -19.05
N LYS A 114 0.15 17.01 -18.48
CA LYS A 114 1.62 16.89 -18.55
C LYS A 114 2.10 15.64 -17.80
N VAL A 115 1.47 15.33 -16.66
CA VAL A 115 1.70 14.09 -15.92
C VAL A 115 0.34 13.51 -15.52
N ASP A 116 -0.20 12.54 -16.27
CA ASP A 116 -1.47 11.90 -15.89
C ASP A 116 -1.32 11.15 -14.55
N ILE A 117 -2.18 11.46 -13.58
CA ILE A 117 -2.15 10.90 -12.22
C ILE A 117 -2.33 9.38 -12.25
N MET A 118 -3.21 8.86 -13.11
CA MET A 118 -3.46 7.42 -13.21
C MET A 118 -2.30 6.72 -13.92
N GLU A 119 -1.77 7.28 -15.01
CA GLU A 119 -0.59 6.71 -15.68
C GLU A 119 0.64 6.73 -14.76
N ALA A 120 0.84 7.82 -14.01
CA ALA A 120 1.92 7.92 -13.02
C ALA A 120 1.76 6.88 -11.90
N PHE A 121 0.53 6.60 -11.48
CA PHE A 121 0.23 5.55 -10.53
C PHE A 121 0.53 4.15 -11.10
N GLU A 122 0.15 3.89 -12.34
CA GLU A 122 0.40 2.60 -13.00
C GLU A 122 1.90 2.38 -13.21
N LEU A 123 2.63 3.43 -13.62
CA LEU A 123 4.09 3.42 -13.71
C LEU A 123 4.77 3.19 -12.35
N TYR A 124 4.24 3.80 -11.28
CA TYR A 124 4.71 3.51 -9.92
C TYR A 124 4.49 2.04 -9.55
N CYS A 125 3.33 1.48 -9.90
CA CYS A 125 2.98 0.10 -9.60
C CYS A 125 3.74 -0.92 -10.46
N SER A 126 4.19 -0.57 -11.67
CA SER A 126 4.97 -1.46 -12.53
C SER A 126 6.42 -1.66 -12.07
N GLN A 127 6.90 -0.84 -11.12
CA GLN A 127 8.26 -0.94 -10.60
C GLN A 127 8.52 -2.32 -9.95
N PRO A 128 9.66 -2.99 -10.21
CA PRO A 128 9.97 -4.33 -9.68
C PRO A 128 9.90 -4.44 -8.16
N ARG A 129 10.18 -3.33 -7.45
CA ARG A 129 10.09 -3.26 -5.98
C ARG A 129 8.66 -3.35 -5.44
N ILE A 130 7.64 -3.15 -6.28
CA ILE A 130 6.23 -3.20 -5.89
C ILE A 130 5.70 -4.61 -6.12
N LYS A 131 5.48 -5.33 -5.02
CA LYS A 131 4.98 -6.72 -5.06
C LYS A 131 3.68 -6.82 -5.86
N GLY A 132 3.70 -7.66 -6.90
CA GLY A 132 2.53 -8.00 -7.72
C GLY A 132 2.18 -6.98 -8.80
N GLY A 133 2.95 -5.91 -8.97
CA GLY A 133 2.73 -4.97 -10.07
C GLY A 133 1.37 -4.27 -10.05
N LEU A 134 0.79 -4.12 -11.24
CA LEU A 134 -0.53 -3.50 -11.50
C LEU A 134 -1.72 -4.28 -10.91
N ASP A 135 -1.58 -5.59 -10.73
CA ASP A 135 -2.58 -6.44 -10.08
C ASP A 135 -2.20 -6.75 -8.62
N GLY A 136 -1.19 -6.08 -8.07
CA GLY A 136 -0.68 -6.30 -6.73
C GLY A 136 -1.59 -5.76 -5.63
N PRO A 137 -1.34 -6.14 -4.36
CA PRO A 137 -2.08 -5.63 -3.22
C PRO A 137 -1.99 -4.11 -3.05
N THR A 138 -0.86 -3.50 -3.39
CA THR A 138 -0.69 -2.04 -3.38
C THR A 138 -1.60 -1.39 -4.42
N ALA A 139 -1.57 -1.89 -5.67
CA ALA A 139 -2.37 -1.35 -6.75
C ALA A 139 -3.88 -1.43 -6.42
N LYS A 140 -4.34 -2.60 -5.97
CA LYS A 140 -5.74 -2.81 -5.56
C LYS A 140 -6.19 -1.88 -4.43
N ARG A 141 -5.30 -1.61 -3.45
CA ARG A 141 -5.61 -0.73 -2.32
C ARG A 141 -5.60 0.75 -2.72
N TRP A 142 -4.69 1.15 -3.60
CA TRP A 142 -4.46 2.56 -3.91
C TRP A 142 -5.27 3.05 -5.12
N ARG A 143 -5.61 2.19 -6.08
CA ARG A 143 -6.38 2.60 -7.27
C ARG A 143 -7.68 3.35 -6.92
N PRO A 144 -8.55 2.85 -6.01
CA PRO A 144 -9.76 3.59 -5.64
C PRO A 144 -9.49 4.92 -4.93
N VAL A 145 -8.37 5.01 -4.22
CA VAL A 145 -7.92 6.24 -3.55
C VAL A 145 -7.52 7.29 -4.60
N ILE A 146 -6.79 6.87 -5.63
CA ILE A 146 -6.37 7.72 -6.74
C ILE A 146 -7.57 8.14 -7.59
N GLU A 147 -8.49 7.23 -7.91
CA GLU A 147 -9.74 7.56 -8.62
C GLU A 147 -10.58 8.58 -7.86
N ARG A 148 -10.73 8.42 -6.53
CA ARG A 148 -11.45 9.39 -5.70
C ARG A 148 -10.74 10.74 -5.65
N PHE A 149 -9.41 10.76 -5.60
CA PHE A 149 -8.63 12.00 -5.65
C PHE A 149 -8.83 12.74 -6.97
N ILE A 150 -8.71 12.02 -8.11
CA ILE A 150 -8.97 12.56 -9.46
C ILE A 150 -10.41 13.10 -9.54
N GLY A 151 -11.38 12.32 -9.05
CA GLY A 151 -12.79 12.71 -9.05
C GLY A 151 -13.10 13.91 -8.16
N TRP A 152 -12.30 14.17 -7.13
CA TRP A 152 -12.44 15.36 -6.27
C TRP A 152 -11.74 16.58 -6.86
N ILE A 153 -10.52 16.43 -7.36
CA ILE A 153 -9.73 17.56 -7.90
C ILE A 153 -10.16 17.98 -9.31
N LYS A 154 -10.96 17.14 -10.00
CA LYS A 154 -11.57 17.40 -11.32
C LYS A 154 -10.59 17.59 -12.47
N HIS A 155 -9.35 17.14 -12.31
CA HIS A 155 -8.38 17.02 -13.40
C HIS A 155 -7.46 15.83 -13.17
N ARG A 156 -6.72 15.45 -14.21
CA ARG A 156 -5.79 14.32 -14.19
C ARG A 156 -4.32 14.72 -14.20
N ASP A 157 -3.99 16.01 -14.28
CA ASP A 157 -2.60 16.44 -14.32
C ASP A 157 -1.99 16.60 -12.93
N LEU A 158 -1.02 15.76 -12.58
CA LEU A 158 -0.29 15.79 -11.33
C LEU A 158 0.61 17.03 -11.22
N ALA A 159 1.10 17.57 -12.35
CA ALA A 159 1.95 18.77 -12.35
C ALA A 159 1.17 20.04 -11.98
N ARG A 160 -0.16 20.01 -12.09
CA ARG A 160 -1.06 21.11 -11.68
C ARG A 160 -1.43 21.07 -10.20
N VAL A 161 -1.13 19.96 -9.50
CA VAL A 161 -1.52 19.79 -8.10
C VAL A 161 -0.61 20.64 -7.22
N THR A 162 -1.22 21.48 -6.40
CA THR A 162 -0.52 22.38 -5.46
C THR A 162 -0.48 21.82 -4.03
N PRO A 163 0.43 22.31 -3.17
CA PRO A 163 0.39 22.00 -1.75
C PRO A 163 -0.94 22.34 -1.08
N GLN A 164 -1.58 23.43 -1.50
CA GLN A 164 -2.90 23.84 -1.02
C GLN A 164 -3.97 22.81 -1.38
N ASP A 165 -3.95 22.25 -2.60
CA ASP A 165 -4.88 21.18 -2.99
C ASP A 165 -4.72 19.94 -2.12
N ALA A 166 -3.48 19.59 -1.78
CA ALA A 166 -3.18 18.44 -0.95
C ALA A 166 -3.60 18.64 0.52
N VAL A 167 -3.56 19.87 1.04
CA VAL A 167 -4.15 20.24 2.34
C VAL A 167 -5.68 20.15 2.29
N ARG A 168 -6.32 20.74 1.26
CA ARG A 168 -7.78 20.66 1.09
C ARG A 168 -8.26 19.21 0.93
N TRP A 169 -7.48 18.37 0.26
CA TRP A 169 -7.76 16.93 0.13
C TRP A 169 -7.71 16.22 1.49
N ARG A 170 -6.70 16.49 2.32
CA ARG A 170 -6.61 15.95 3.69
C ARG A 170 -7.86 16.30 4.49
N ASP A 171 -8.21 17.58 4.51
CA ASP A 171 -9.32 18.09 5.34
C ASP A 171 -10.67 17.58 4.84
N TYR A 172 -10.83 17.49 3.52
CA TYR A 172 -11.98 16.84 2.92
C TYR A 172 -12.09 15.37 3.32
N MET A 173 -11.00 14.59 3.34
CA MET A 173 -11.08 13.20 3.82
C MET A 173 -11.47 13.09 5.29
N ILE A 174 -11.01 14.00 6.14
CA ILE A 174 -11.41 14.05 7.55
C ILE A 174 -12.89 14.41 7.67
N SER A 175 -13.38 15.39 6.91
CA SER A 175 -14.80 15.79 6.95
C SER A 175 -15.74 14.70 6.42
N GLN A 176 -15.24 13.79 5.58
CA GLN A 176 -15.95 12.59 5.15
C GLN A 176 -15.97 11.46 6.22
N GLY A 177 -15.54 11.73 7.45
CA GLY A 177 -15.55 10.77 8.55
C GLY A 177 -14.44 9.72 8.49
N ILE A 178 -13.45 9.88 7.60
CA ILE A 178 -12.32 8.95 7.53
C ILE A 178 -11.38 9.20 8.71
N ALA A 179 -11.06 8.14 9.46
CA ALA A 179 -10.16 8.23 10.60
C ALA A 179 -8.81 8.89 10.24
N PRO A 180 -8.27 9.84 11.05
CA PRO A 180 -7.04 10.57 10.75
C PRO A 180 -5.84 9.67 10.40
N LYS A 181 -5.73 8.52 11.08
CA LYS A 181 -4.71 7.51 10.77
C LYS A 181 -4.83 6.96 9.35
N ALA A 182 -6.03 6.66 8.89
CA ALA A 182 -6.27 6.17 7.54
C ALA A 182 -5.98 7.28 6.51
N VAL A 183 -6.35 8.53 6.81
CA VAL A 183 -6.01 9.69 5.96
C VAL A 183 -4.50 9.78 5.75
N ARG A 184 -3.74 9.73 6.84
CA ARG A 184 -2.28 9.77 6.79
C ARG A 184 -1.66 8.57 6.06
N ASP A 185 -2.04 7.36 6.45
CA ASP A 185 -1.37 6.11 6.05
C ASP A 185 -1.79 5.63 4.64
N VAL A 186 -2.89 6.15 4.08
CA VAL A 186 -3.42 5.73 2.79
C VAL A 186 -3.75 6.92 1.89
N TRP A 187 -4.68 7.78 2.31
CA TRP A 187 -5.26 8.81 1.43
C TRP A 187 -4.28 9.91 1.03
N LEU A 188 -3.30 10.23 1.88
CA LEU A 188 -2.17 11.09 1.54
C LEU A 188 -0.94 10.28 1.10
N ALA A 189 -0.71 9.10 1.70
CA ALA A 189 0.47 8.30 1.40
C ALA A 189 0.52 7.83 -0.06
N ALA A 190 -0.63 7.45 -0.64
CA ALA A 190 -0.72 7.00 -2.02
C ALA A 190 -0.32 8.10 -3.03
N PRO A 191 -1.03 9.25 -3.11
CA PRO A 191 -0.66 10.32 -4.05
C PRO A 191 0.73 10.90 -3.77
N ARG A 192 1.15 10.99 -2.50
CA ARG A 192 2.52 11.41 -2.14
C ARG A 192 3.59 10.48 -2.71
N SER A 193 3.37 9.17 -2.68
CA SER A 193 4.36 8.19 -3.17
C SER A 193 4.48 8.26 -4.70
N ILE A 194 3.36 8.49 -5.39
CA ILE A 194 3.32 8.69 -6.84
C ILE A 194 4.06 9.98 -7.21
N ALA A 195 3.74 11.09 -6.54
CA ALA A 195 4.42 12.37 -6.76
C ALA A 195 5.92 12.30 -6.45
N THR A 196 6.32 11.58 -5.39
CA THR A 196 7.75 11.36 -5.11
C THR A 196 8.43 10.57 -6.23
N HIS A 197 7.76 9.55 -6.77
CA HIS A 197 8.32 8.77 -7.87
C HIS A 197 8.47 9.61 -9.15
N MET A 198 7.50 10.46 -9.46
CA MET A 198 7.55 11.35 -10.62
C MET A 198 8.60 12.46 -10.44
N LEU A 199 8.74 13.00 -9.23
CA LEU A 199 9.81 13.95 -8.88
C LEU A 199 11.20 13.32 -9.09
N ASN A 200 11.42 12.11 -8.59
CA ASN A 200 12.70 11.40 -8.77
C ASN A 200 12.98 11.03 -10.23
N ALA A 201 11.95 10.92 -11.06
CA ALA A 201 12.07 10.71 -12.50
C ALA A 201 12.18 12.04 -13.28
N LEU A 202 12.36 13.17 -12.59
CA LEU A 202 12.42 14.54 -13.15
C LEU A 202 11.20 14.93 -14.00
N ARG A 203 10.03 14.33 -13.68
CA ARG A 203 8.74 14.66 -14.31
C ARG A 203 7.93 15.68 -13.52
N LEU A 204 8.34 15.99 -12.29
CA LEU A 204 7.79 17.05 -11.45
C LEU A 204 8.94 17.87 -10.87
N GLU A 205 8.68 19.14 -10.60
CA GLU A 205 9.63 20.03 -9.92
C GLU A 205 9.51 19.92 -8.39
N ILE A 206 8.28 19.73 -7.89
CA ILE A 206 7.99 19.58 -6.47
C ILE A 206 7.03 18.42 -6.22
N ASN A 207 7.06 17.87 -5.00
CA ASN A 207 6.00 16.98 -4.53
C ASN A 207 4.98 17.79 -3.70
N PRO A 208 3.76 18.03 -4.20
CA PRO A 208 2.77 18.85 -3.51
C PRO A 208 2.27 18.22 -2.19
N PHE A 209 2.46 16.92 -2.01
CA PHE A 209 2.05 16.22 -0.79
C PHE A 209 3.16 16.16 0.27
N ALA A 210 4.37 16.64 -0.04
CA ALA A 210 5.50 16.62 0.88
C ALA A 210 5.22 17.51 2.10
N GLY A 211 5.66 17.07 3.29
CA GLY A 211 5.50 17.85 4.53
C GLY A 211 4.08 17.90 5.12
N ILE A 212 3.04 17.47 4.40
CA ILE A 212 1.66 17.52 4.92
C ILE A 212 1.46 16.55 6.08
N LYS A 213 1.20 17.12 7.26
CA LYS A 213 0.90 16.40 8.49
C LYS A 213 -0.61 16.24 8.68
N VAL A 214 -0.98 15.15 9.36
CA VAL A 214 -2.33 14.89 9.86
C VAL A 214 -2.25 14.90 11.37
N GLU A 215 -3.02 15.78 11.99
CA GLU A 215 -3.12 15.89 13.45
C GLU A 215 -4.07 14.85 14.03
N GLY A 216 -4.09 14.69 15.36
CA GLY A 216 -5.01 13.75 16.02
C GLY A 216 -4.76 12.26 15.74
N VAL A 217 -3.62 11.89 15.13
CA VAL A 217 -3.33 10.47 14.82
C VAL A 217 -2.88 9.68 16.06
N LYS A 218 -2.45 10.37 17.12
CA LYS A 218 -2.17 9.78 18.42
C LYS A 218 -3.43 9.79 19.26
N ALA A 219 -4.18 8.70 19.24
CA ALA A 219 -5.04 8.37 20.36
C ALA A 219 -4.15 7.78 21.47
N TRP A 220 -4.42 8.14 22.72
CA TRP A 220 -3.98 7.33 23.86
C TRP A 220 -4.49 5.92 23.62
N LYS A 221 -3.59 4.94 23.73
CA LYS A 221 -3.96 3.53 23.71
C LYS A 221 -3.47 2.97 25.01
N GLU A 222 -4.34 2.25 25.71
CA GLU A 222 -3.87 1.33 26.73
C GLU A 222 -2.90 0.35 26.04
N ASP A 223 -1.71 0.18 26.63
CA ASP A 223 -0.62 -0.56 26.00
C ASP A 223 -0.92 -2.07 25.89
N ASP A 224 -1.92 -2.54 26.65
CA ASP A 224 -2.19 -3.95 26.93
C ASP A 224 -3.24 -4.60 26.01
N GLU A 225 -4.08 -3.83 25.29
CA GLU A 225 -5.24 -4.39 24.55
C GLU A 225 -4.94 -4.94 23.14
N ARG A 226 -3.67 -5.28 22.83
CA ARG A 226 -3.32 -5.73 21.46
C ARG A 226 -3.31 -7.25 21.30
N GLY A 227 -3.20 -7.98 22.40
CA GLY A 227 -3.18 -9.45 22.43
C GLY A 227 -4.51 -10.05 22.85
N PHE A 228 -4.67 -11.36 22.60
CA PHE A 228 -5.71 -12.09 23.31
C PHE A 228 -5.32 -12.16 24.78
N ASP A 229 -6.26 -11.86 25.67
CA ASP A 229 -6.09 -12.19 27.08
C ASP A 229 -6.06 -13.73 27.27
N PRO A 230 -5.64 -14.23 28.45
CA PRO A 230 -5.59 -15.67 28.72
C PRO A 230 -6.94 -16.39 28.55
N GLU A 231 -8.07 -15.76 28.88
CA GLU A 231 -9.40 -16.37 28.79
C GLU A 231 -9.87 -16.50 27.34
N GLN A 232 -9.68 -15.45 26.55
CA GLN A 232 -9.89 -15.46 25.10
C GLN A 232 -9.04 -16.53 24.42
N ALA A 233 -7.75 -16.61 24.78
CA ALA A 233 -6.86 -17.62 24.24
C ALA A 233 -7.34 -19.03 24.57
N LEU A 234 -7.70 -19.30 25.83
CA LEU A 234 -8.26 -20.59 26.26
C LEU A 234 -9.58 -20.92 25.55
N THR A 235 -10.44 -19.92 25.35
CA THR A 235 -11.70 -20.06 24.63
C THR A 235 -11.47 -20.50 23.18
N ILE A 236 -10.55 -19.82 22.47
CA ILE A 236 -10.20 -20.16 21.10
C ILE A 236 -9.58 -21.55 21.02
N LEU A 237 -8.57 -21.85 21.86
CA LEU A 237 -7.89 -23.15 21.86
C LEU A 237 -8.85 -24.29 22.22
N SER A 238 -9.77 -24.08 23.16
CA SER A 238 -10.82 -25.07 23.48
C SER A 238 -11.75 -25.29 22.29
N ALA A 239 -12.17 -24.22 21.62
CA ALA A 239 -13.03 -24.30 20.45
C ALA A 239 -12.37 -25.02 19.25
N THR A 240 -11.03 -25.03 19.16
CA THR A 240 -10.31 -25.82 18.14
C THR A 240 -10.46 -27.34 18.30
N LEU A 241 -10.86 -27.80 19.49
CA LEU A 241 -11.00 -29.21 19.86
C LEU A 241 -12.45 -29.70 19.79
N ALA A 242 -13.41 -28.79 19.59
CA ALA A 242 -14.81 -29.13 19.43
C ALA A 242 -15.06 -29.85 18.10
N THR A 243 -16.17 -30.60 18.03
CA THR A 243 -16.58 -31.25 16.77
C THR A 243 -16.78 -30.20 15.69
N PRO A 244 -16.04 -30.25 14.57
CA PRO A 244 -16.13 -29.20 13.56
C PRO A 244 -17.39 -29.35 12.70
N SER A 245 -17.95 -28.23 12.24
CA SER A 245 -19.12 -28.24 11.35
C SER A 245 -18.86 -29.02 10.06
N HIS A 246 -19.87 -29.76 9.61
CA HIS A 246 -19.85 -30.46 8.32
C HIS A 246 -19.92 -29.48 7.13
N LEU A 247 -20.36 -28.24 7.36
CA LEU A 247 -20.54 -27.20 6.34
C LEU A 247 -19.23 -26.52 5.89
N ILE A 248 -18.11 -26.79 6.57
CA ILE A 248 -16.79 -26.26 6.21
C ILE A 248 -15.92 -27.35 5.60
N SER A 249 -15.00 -26.99 4.71
CA SER A 249 -14.11 -27.99 4.06
C SER A 249 -13.16 -28.64 5.06
N ALA A 250 -12.63 -29.82 4.71
CA ALA A 250 -11.65 -30.52 5.55
C ALA A 250 -10.42 -29.64 5.86
N GLU A 251 -9.98 -28.84 4.88
CA GLU A 251 -8.87 -27.91 5.03
C GLU A 251 -9.19 -26.78 6.03
N MET A 252 -10.41 -26.24 5.98
CA MET A 252 -10.85 -25.22 6.93
C MET A 252 -11.03 -25.80 8.34
N ARG A 253 -11.49 -27.05 8.47
CA ARG A 253 -11.51 -27.77 9.76
C ARG A 253 -10.10 -27.89 10.33
N ALA A 254 -9.14 -28.32 9.51
CA ALA A 254 -7.75 -28.42 9.91
C ALA A 254 -7.13 -27.04 10.23
N ALA A 255 -7.50 -25.99 9.49
CA ALA A 255 -7.07 -24.63 9.76
C ALA A 255 -7.54 -24.18 11.15
N ARG A 256 -8.82 -24.38 11.49
CA ARG A 256 -9.35 -24.08 12.84
C ARG A 256 -8.66 -24.92 13.92
N ARG A 257 -8.38 -26.20 13.63
CA ARG A 257 -7.73 -27.12 14.58
C ARG A 257 -6.28 -26.72 14.89
N TRP A 258 -5.51 -26.32 13.90
CA TRP A 258 -4.05 -26.22 14.03
C TRP A 258 -3.50 -24.80 14.00
N VAL A 259 -4.05 -23.91 13.17
CA VAL A 259 -3.47 -22.57 12.97
C VAL A 259 -3.44 -21.75 14.27
N PRO A 260 -4.50 -21.72 15.12
CA PRO A 260 -4.43 -21.05 16.41
C PRO A 260 -3.33 -21.60 17.31
N TRP A 261 -3.20 -22.91 17.43
CA TRP A 261 -2.16 -23.55 18.24
C TRP A 261 -0.74 -23.26 17.73
N ILE A 262 -0.52 -23.30 16.42
CA ILE A 262 0.78 -22.98 15.83
C ILE A 262 1.12 -21.50 16.10
N CYS A 263 0.16 -20.58 15.89
CA CYS A 263 0.37 -19.17 16.19
C CYS A 263 0.65 -18.93 17.68
N ALA A 264 -0.07 -19.62 18.57
CA ALA A 264 0.08 -19.53 20.02
C ALA A 264 1.48 -19.99 20.50
N TYR A 265 2.13 -20.93 19.81
CA TYR A 265 3.47 -21.40 20.19
C TYR A 265 4.63 -20.74 19.42
N THR A 266 4.37 -20.09 18.29
CA THR A 266 5.44 -19.53 17.44
C THR A 266 5.44 -18.02 17.35
N GLY A 267 4.30 -17.38 17.67
CA GLY A 267 4.09 -15.95 17.41
C GLY A 267 4.14 -15.57 15.92
N ALA A 268 4.10 -16.55 15.01
CA ALA A 268 4.14 -16.32 13.57
C ALA A 268 2.91 -15.52 13.07
N ARG A 269 2.99 -14.92 11.88
CA ARG A 269 1.82 -14.28 11.24
C ARG A 269 0.89 -15.42 10.83
N VAL A 270 -0.41 -15.27 11.04
CA VAL A 270 -1.40 -16.25 10.58
C VAL A 270 -1.18 -16.63 9.11
N ASN A 271 -0.85 -15.64 8.27
CA ASN A 271 -0.59 -15.80 6.85
C ASN A 271 0.69 -16.58 6.53
N GLU A 272 1.68 -16.60 7.43
CA GLU A 272 2.87 -17.45 7.29
C GLU A 272 2.51 -18.91 7.58
N ILE A 273 1.53 -19.14 8.47
CA ILE A 273 1.08 -20.48 8.86
C ILE A 273 0.08 -21.03 7.84
N THR A 274 -0.91 -20.25 7.42
CA THR A 274 -1.92 -20.70 6.46
C THR A 274 -1.34 -21.00 5.08
N SER A 275 -0.15 -20.47 4.76
CA SER A 275 0.57 -20.74 3.52
C SER A 275 1.48 -21.98 3.57
N LEU A 276 1.62 -22.66 4.70
CA LEU A 276 2.57 -23.77 4.85
C LEU A 276 2.23 -24.94 3.90
N LEU A 277 3.27 -25.45 3.26
CA LEU A 277 3.26 -26.74 2.59
C LEU A 277 3.75 -27.84 3.55
N PRO A 278 3.45 -29.13 3.30
CA PRO A 278 4.05 -30.21 4.06
C PRO A 278 5.59 -30.20 4.04
N SER A 279 6.21 -29.75 2.94
CA SER A 279 7.67 -29.59 2.84
C SER A 279 8.25 -28.47 3.72
N ASP A 280 7.41 -27.53 4.19
CA ASP A 280 7.82 -26.51 5.15
C ASP A 280 7.90 -27.03 6.57
N VAL A 281 7.37 -28.22 6.86
CA VAL A 281 7.46 -28.86 8.17
C VAL A 281 8.30 -30.12 8.04
N GLN A 282 9.52 -30.06 8.56
CA GLN A 282 10.52 -31.11 8.35
C GLN A 282 11.49 -31.24 9.54
N PRO A 283 12.08 -32.44 9.75
CA PRO A 283 13.14 -32.62 10.73
C PRO A 283 14.42 -31.96 10.24
N ILE A 284 15.05 -31.14 11.08
CA ILE A 284 16.34 -30.49 10.82
C ILE A 284 17.19 -30.65 12.08
N LEU A 285 18.37 -31.28 11.97
CA LEU A 285 19.27 -31.52 13.11
C LEU A 285 18.56 -32.15 14.32
N GLY A 286 17.71 -33.16 14.08
CA GLY A 286 16.96 -33.86 15.14
C GLY A 286 15.73 -33.11 15.69
N HIS A 287 15.41 -31.91 15.18
CA HIS A 287 14.27 -31.12 15.62
C HIS A 287 13.28 -30.88 14.48
N TRP A 288 12.00 -31.18 14.69
CA TRP A 288 10.94 -30.75 13.79
C TRP A 288 10.82 -29.24 13.75
N CYS A 289 10.77 -28.66 12.56
CA CYS A 289 10.77 -27.21 12.37
C CYS A 289 9.78 -26.75 11.30
N PHE A 290 9.21 -25.57 11.51
CA PHE A 290 8.61 -24.75 10.47
C PHE A 290 9.70 -23.99 9.71
N VAL A 291 9.71 -24.12 8.39
CA VAL A 291 10.54 -23.32 7.47
C VAL A 291 9.67 -22.22 6.90
N LEU A 292 9.78 -21.01 7.48
CA LEU A 292 8.97 -19.88 7.08
C LEU A 292 9.71 -19.08 6.01
N ARG A 293 9.24 -19.19 4.77
CA ARG A 293 9.84 -18.55 3.59
C ARG A 293 9.33 -17.11 3.38
N PRO A 294 10.21 -16.18 2.96
CA PRO A 294 9.86 -14.78 2.77
C PRO A 294 8.93 -14.55 1.58
N GLU A 295 9.07 -15.35 0.52
CA GLU A 295 8.36 -15.20 -0.77
C GLU A 295 6.84 -15.11 -0.63
N ILE A 296 6.28 -15.88 0.32
CA ILE A 296 4.83 -15.99 0.49
C ILE A 296 4.27 -14.83 1.34
N THR A 297 5.05 -14.24 2.25
CA THR A 297 4.56 -13.22 3.19
C THR A 297 5.35 -11.92 3.12
N LYS A 298 5.19 -11.01 4.10
CA LYS A 298 5.97 -9.76 4.20
C LYS A 298 7.34 -9.97 4.86
N GLY A 299 7.74 -11.23 5.12
CA GLY A 299 9.03 -11.55 5.72
C GLY A 299 10.17 -11.21 4.75
N LYS A 300 11.27 -10.64 5.27
CA LYS A 300 12.48 -10.34 4.48
C LYS A 300 13.49 -11.49 4.46
N ARG A 301 13.30 -12.53 5.28
CA ARG A 301 14.27 -13.61 5.50
C ARG A 301 13.60 -14.96 5.70
N LEU A 302 14.22 -16.02 5.17
CA LEU A 302 13.90 -17.39 5.53
C LEU A 302 14.26 -17.62 7.00
N ARG A 303 13.34 -18.21 7.76
CA ARG A 303 13.59 -18.55 9.16
C ARG A 303 13.10 -19.94 9.49
N ARG A 304 13.84 -20.61 10.37
CA ARG A 304 13.51 -21.93 10.91
C ARG A 304 13.05 -21.76 12.35
N VAL A 305 11.83 -22.20 12.65
CA VAL A 305 11.22 -22.13 13.98
C VAL A 305 10.91 -23.55 14.45
N PRO A 306 11.46 -24.00 15.59
CA PRO A 306 11.17 -25.34 16.10
C PRO A 306 9.67 -25.55 16.36
N VAL A 307 9.19 -26.79 16.19
CA VAL A 307 7.84 -27.20 16.57
C VAL A 307 7.84 -27.48 18.08
N HIS A 308 7.01 -26.75 18.83
CA HIS A 308 6.91 -26.93 20.28
C HIS A 308 6.42 -28.35 20.63
N LYS A 309 6.93 -28.93 21.73
CA LYS A 309 6.65 -30.31 22.14
C LYS A 309 5.16 -30.62 22.25
N HIS A 310 4.37 -29.66 22.75
CA HIS A 310 2.93 -29.85 22.92
C HIS A 310 2.19 -30.01 21.57
N LEU A 311 2.65 -29.39 20.48
CA LEU A 311 2.07 -29.62 19.15
C LEU A 311 2.34 -31.05 18.66
N ARG A 312 3.54 -31.58 18.93
CA ARG A 312 3.91 -32.95 18.56
C ARG A 312 3.06 -33.96 19.32
N GLU A 313 2.92 -33.77 20.63
CA GLU A 313 2.08 -34.63 21.47
C GLU A 313 0.60 -34.61 21.06
N GLN A 314 0.12 -33.50 20.48
CA GLN A 314 -1.22 -33.40 19.92
C GLN A 314 -1.39 -34.11 18.57
N LYS A 315 -0.34 -34.72 18.02
CA LYS A 315 -0.28 -35.40 16.72
C LYS A 315 -0.28 -34.48 15.50
N PHE A 316 0.33 -33.30 15.62
CA PHE A 316 0.44 -32.36 14.49
C PHE A 316 1.32 -32.91 13.35
N ILE A 317 2.37 -33.68 13.67
CA ILE A 317 3.31 -34.20 12.67
C ILE A 317 2.64 -35.25 11.78
N GLU A 318 1.79 -36.08 12.36
CA GLU A 318 0.98 -37.09 11.69
C GLU A 318 0.05 -36.43 10.67
N TYR A 319 -0.64 -35.36 11.08
CA TYR A 319 -1.44 -34.55 10.16
C TYR A 319 -0.61 -33.96 9.00
N VAL A 320 0.61 -33.48 9.27
CA VAL A 320 1.51 -32.98 8.22
C VAL A 320 1.85 -34.09 7.22
N GLU A 321 2.17 -35.28 7.71
CA GLU A 321 2.51 -36.43 6.86
C GLU A 321 1.31 -36.95 6.06
N GLU A 322 0.10 -36.93 6.63
CA GLU A 322 -1.14 -37.21 5.88
C GLU A 322 -1.31 -36.23 4.71
N ARG A 323 -1.10 -34.92 4.96
CA ARG A 323 -1.16 -33.91 3.89
C ARG A 323 -0.03 -34.07 2.86
N ARG A 324 1.16 -34.50 3.29
CA ARG A 324 2.28 -34.82 2.40
C ARG A 324 1.91 -35.94 1.42
N LYS A 325 1.33 -37.03 1.92
CA LYS A 325 0.88 -38.16 1.09
C LYS A 325 -0.17 -37.75 0.06
N LEU A 326 -1.04 -36.80 0.41
CA LEU A 326 -2.04 -36.25 -0.50
C LEU A 326 -1.47 -35.25 -1.52
N GLY A 327 -0.22 -34.81 -1.39
CA GLY A 327 0.37 -33.79 -2.25
C GLY A 327 -0.29 -32.42 -2.14
N LYS A 328 -0.94 -32.11 -1.01
CA LYS A 328 -1.72 -30.87 -0.82
C LYS A 328 -1.09 -29.94 0.21
N PRO A 329 -1.31 -28.61 0.09
CA PRO A 329 -1.01 -27.67 1.16
C PRO A 329 -1.70 -28.06 2.47
N LEU A 330 -1.18 -27.58 3.60
CA LEU A 330 -1.76 -27.95 4.91
C LEU A 330 -3.22 -27.49 5.00
N PHE A 331 -3.47 -26.19 4.78
CA PHE A 331 -4.73 -25.56 5.18
C PHE A 331 -5.63 -25.09 4.03
N TYR A 332 -5.29 -25.43 2.79
CA TYR A 332 -6.10 -25.10 1.62
C TYR A 332 -5.92 -26.13 0.51
N ASP A 333 -6.81 -26.06 -0.49
CA ASP A 333 -6.78 -26.93 -1.66
C ASP A 333 -6.77 -26.05 -2.92
N PRO A 334 -5.66 -25.98 -3.68
CA PRO A 334 -5.55 -25.17 -4.88
C PRO A 334 -6.67 -25.40 -5.89
N VAL A 335 -7.20 -26.62 -5.99
CA VAL A 335 -8.28 -26.98 -6.94
C VAL A 335 -9.60 -26.29 -6.58
N ARG A 336 -9.81 -25.92 -5.31
CA ARG A 336 -10.99 -25.18 -4.86
C ARG A 336 -10.91 -23.67 -5.18
N ALA A 337 -9.90 -23.22 -5.93
CA ALA A 337 -9.72 -21.82 -6.28
C ALA A 337 -10.79 -21.42 -7.30
N ARG A 338 -11.64 -20.44 -6.94
CA ARG A 338 -12.58 -19.82 -7.87
C ARG A 338 -11.96 -18.59 -8.52
N GLY A 339 -10.98 -18.78 -9.39
CA GLY A 339 -10.48 -17.74 -10.32
C GLY A 339 -10.01 -16.42 -9.68
N GLY A 340 -9.30 -16.46 -8.56
CA GLY A 340 -8.77 -15.24 -7.95
C GLY A 340 -7.48 -14.78 -8.64
N LYS A 341 -7.45 -13.52 -9.11
CA LYS A 341 -6.19 -12.83 -9.47
C LYS A 341 -5.15 -13.00 -8.35
N GLY A 342 -3.86 -13.01 -8.69
CA GLY A 342 -2.73 -13.23 -7.75
C GLY A 342 -2.71 -12.35 -6.49
N ALA A 343 -3.50 -11.28 -6.45
CA ALA A 343 -3.70 -10.39 -5.30
C ALA A 343 -4.28 -11.08 -4.05
N ASN A 344 -5.19 -12.05 -4.20
CA ASN A 344 -5.94 -12.66 -3.09
C ASN A 344 -5.76 -14.20 -3.06
N PRO A 345 -4.56 -14.70 -2.75
CA PRO A 345 -4.28 -16.12 -2.71
C PRO A 345 -5.10 -16.83 -1.62
N GLN A 346 -5.39 -18.12 -1.83
CA GLN A 346 -6.29 -18.88 -0.96
C GLN A 346 -5.87 -18.90 0.51
N TRP A 347 -4.57 -18.96 0.80
CA TRP A 347 -4.06 -18.94 2.18
C TRP A 347 -4.41 -17.65 2.93
N GLN A 348 -4.56 -16.50 2.23
CA GLN A 348 -5.07 -15.26 2.84
C GLN A 348 -6.54 -15.40 3.20
N LYS A 349 -7.35 -15.97 2.29
CA LYS A 349 -8.78 -16.22 2.54
C LYS A 349 -8.98 -17.18 3.72
N VAL A 350 -8.08 -18.14 3.91
CA VAL A 350 -8.11 -19.02 5.09
C VAL A 350 -7.88 -18.22 6.37
N ALA A 351 -6.88 -17.34 6.39
CA ALA A 351 -6.62 -16.47 7.53
C ALA A 351 -7.76 -15.49 7.81
N GLU A 352 -8.37 -14.89 6.78
CA GLU A 352 -9.56 -14.04 6.91
C GLU A 352 -10.70 -14.81 7.59
N ARG A 353 -11.05 -15.99 7.06
CA ARG A 353 -12.12 -16.85 7.62
C ARG A 353 -11.82 -17.35 9.04
N LEU A 354 -10.56 -17.49 9.42
CA LEU A 354 -10.17 -17.78 10.81
C LEU A 354 -10.44 -16.57 11.71
N GLY A 355 -10.12 -15.37 11.25
CA GLY A 355 -10.46 -14.13 11.94
C GLY A 355 -11.96 -13.96 12.13
N ASP A 356 -12.74 -14.19 11.08
CA ASP A 356 -14.21 -14.15 11.12
C ASP A 356 -14.78 -15.22 12.05
N TRP A 357 -14.20 -16.42 12.07
CA TRP A 357 -14.62 -17.46 13.03
C TRP A 357 -14.42 -17.02 14.48
N VAL A 358 -13.25 -16.46 14.81
CA VAL A 358 -12.97 -15.96 16.17
C VAL A 358 -13.89 -14.81 16.54
N ARG A 359 -14.10 -13.84 15.63
CA ARG A 359 -14.95 -12.68 15.90
C ARG A 359 -16.44 -13.03 15.94
N ASP A 360 -16.93 -13.68 14.90
CA ASP A 360 -18.36 -13.78 14.65
C ASP A 360 -18.98 -15.03 15.28
N THR A 361 -18.21 -16.12 15.38
CA THR A 361 -18.68 -17.37 16.02
C THR A 361 -18.34 -17.39 17.50
N LEU A 362 -17.09 -17.07 17.88
CA LEU A 362 -16.67 -17.09 19.28
C LEU A 362 -16.94 -15.77 20.02
N LYS A 363 -17.40 -14.73 19.31
CA LYS A 363 -17.76 -13.41 19.87
C LYS A 363 -16.60 -12.70 20.59
N ILE A 364 -15.36 -13.00 20.19
CA ILE A 364 -14.17 -12.34 20.73
C ILE A 364 -13.91 -11.06 19.94
N THR A 365 -14.03 -9.91 20.61
CA THR A 365 -13.88 -8.57 20.03
C THR A 365 -12.75 -7.80 20.73
N GLY A 366 -12.49 -6.53 20.36
CA GLY A 366 -11.38 -5.73 20.91
C GLY A 366 -9.99 -6.06 20.34
N VAL A 367 -9.76 -7.31 19.94
CA VAL A 367 -8.47 -7.78 19.40
C VAL A 367 -8.57 -8.02 17.89
N GLN A 368 -7.50 -7.72 17.14
CA GLN A 368 -7.38 -8.20 15.77
C GLN A 368 -7.00 -9.68 15.78
N PRO A 369 -7.90 -10.65 15.48
CA PRO A 369 -7.67 -12.05 15.85
C PRO A 369 -6.42 -12.67 15.22
N ASN A 370 -6.12 -12.25 14.00
CA ASN A 370 -4.96 -12.69 13.23
C ASN A 370 -3.61 -12.13 13.74
N HIS A 371 -3.66 -11.09 14.56
CA HIS A 371 -2.49 -10.48 15.22
C HIS A 371 -2.47 -10.74 16.74
N GLY A 372 -3.61 -11.06 17.35
CA GLY A 372 -3.75 -11.29 18.80
C GLY A 372 -2.81 -12.37 19.33
N TRP A 373 -2.67 -13.49 18.61
CA TRP A 373 -1.73 -14.56 18.98
C TRP A 373 -0.28 -14.10 19.08
N ARG A 374 0.18 -13.25 18.17
CA ARG A 374 1.56 -12.74 18.20
C ARG A 374 1.79 -11.83 19.40
N HIS A 375 0.81 -11.00 19.74
CA HIS A 375 0.88 -10.11 20.89
C HIS A 375 0.90 -10.92 22.19
N LEU A 376 -0.02 -11.88 22.36
CA LEU A 376 -0.03 -12.80 23.50
C LEU A 376 1.28 -13.60 23.60
N TRP A 377 1.79 -14.15 22.48
CA TRP A 377 3.06 -14.87 22.49
C TRP A 377 4.20 -13.99 23.01
N ARG A 378 4.27 -12.72 22.61
CA ARG A 378 5.28 -11.77 23.09
C ARG A 378 5.12 -11.45 24.57
N GLU A 379 3.89 -11.29 25.03
CA GLU A 379 3.58 -11.05 26.43
C GLU A 379 4.04 -12.23 27.29
N ILE A 380 3.67 -13.47 26.92
CA ILE A 380 4.10 -14.69 27.60
C ILE A 380 5.63 -14.77 27.62
N VAL A 381 6.29 -14.54 26.47
CA VAL A 381 7.75 -14.62 26.36
C VAL A 381 8.47 -13.61 27.25
N ARG A 382 7.93 -12.41 27.46
CA ARG A 382 8.50 -11.42 28.39
C ARG A 382 8.54 -11.93 29.84
N GLY A 383 7.62 -12.83 30.21
CA GLY A 383 7.62 -13.52 31.50
C GLY A 383 8.56 -14.73 31.57
N THR A 384 9.29 -15.05 30.50
CA THR A 384 10.24 -16.19 30.46
C THR A 384 11.69 -15.72 30.40
N LYS A 385 12.63 -16.64 30.57
CA LYS A 385 14.08 -16.38 30.43
C LYS A 385 14.57 -16.47 28.98
N MET A 386 13.67 -16.48 28.00
CA MET A 386 14.04 -16.58 26.60
C MET A 386 14.79 -15.34 26.12
N LYS A 387 15.82 -15.53 25.30
CA LYS A 387 16.61 -14.40 24.79
C LYS A 387 15.79 -13.54 23.82
N PRO A 388 15.66 -12.21 24.04
CA PRO A 388 14.84 -11.33 23.19
C PRO A 388 15.19 -11.39 21.70
N GLU A 389 16.48 -11.48 21.36
CA GLU A 389 16.96 -11.57 19.98
C GLU A 389 16.49 -12.85 19.26
N LEU A 390 16.40 -13.97 19.98
CA LEU A 390 15.93 -15.25 19.45
C LEU A 390 14.40 -15.24 19.33
N CYS A 391 13.73 -14.53 20.23
CA CYS A 391 12.29 -14.35 20.19
C CYS A 391 11.86 -13.50 19.00
N ASP A 392 12.53 -12.38 18.76
CA ASP A 392 12.29 -11.54 17.58
C ASP A 392 12.57 -12.30 16.29
N TYR A 393 13.62 -13.12 16.26
CA TYR A 393 13.89 -14.01 15.13
C TYR A 393 12.73 -14.98 14.88
N MET A 394 12.25 -15.70 15.90
CA MET A 394 11.15 -16.67 15.75
C MET A 394 9.84 -15.99 15.29
N CYS A 395 9.50 -14.85 15.89
CA CYS A 395 8.35 -14.04 15.52
C CYS A 395 8.45 -13.35 14.15
N GLY A 396 9.64 -13.34 13.53
CA GLY A 396 9.88 -12.66 12.25
C GLY A 396 9.79 -11.13 12.37
N HIS A 397 10.33 -10.58 13.47
CA HIS A 397 10.54 -9.15 13.66
C HIS A 397 11.98 -8.78 13.33
N GLU A 398 12.15 -7.55 12.84
CA GLU A 398 13.47 -6.96 12.67
C GLU A 398 13.94 -6.57 14.07
N SER A 399 14.93 -7.29 14.60
CA SER A 399 15.48 -7.01 15.92
C SER A 399 15.99 -5.58 15.96
N LYS A 400 15.51 -4.81 16.96
CA LYS A 400 16.04 -3.48 17.30
C LYS A 400 17.38 -3.57 18.06
N SER A 401 17.79 -4.77 18.46
CA SER A 401 19.06 -5.03 19.10
C SER A 401 20.19 -4.65 18.13
N GLY A 402 21.26 -4.05 18.65
CA GLY A 402 22.39 -3.53 17.87
C GLY A 402 23.00 -4.55 16.91
N THR A 403 23.80 -4.07 15.96
CA THR A 403 24.38 -4.84 14.85
C THR A 403 25.03 -6.16 15.27
N GLY A 404 25.57 -6.27 16.49
CA GLY A 404 26.13 -7.50 17.07
C GLY A 404 25.15 -8.68 17.20
N ALA A 405 23.87 -8.45 17.49
CA ALA A 405 22.84 -9.50 17.57
C ALA A 405 22.48 -10.12 16.19
N ARG A 406 23.05 -9.56 15.11
CA ARG A 406 22.91 -10.07 13.74
C ARG A 406 24.06 -11.01 13.35
N TYR A 407 25.17 -11.02 14.10
CA TYR A 407 26.32 -11.88 13.86
C TYR A 407 26.14 -13.28 14.47
N GLY A 408 26.63 -14.30 13.75
CA GLY A 408 26.54 -15.71 14.15
C GLY A 408 25.31 -16.44 13.62
N LYS A 409 25.50 -17.70 13.21
CA LYS A 409 24.37 -18.58 12.82
C LYS A 409 23.56 -18.92 14.06
N ARG A 410 22.26 -18.60 14.04
CA ARG A 410 21.31 -19.06 15.08
C ARG A 410 21.17 -20.57 14.98
N LYS A 411 21.88 -21.29 15.85
CA LYS A 411 21.89 -22.77 15.86
C LYS A 411 20.51 -23.27 16.28
N LEU A 412 19.95 -24.18 15.48
CA LEU A 412 18.61 -24.69 15.69
C LEU A 412 18.40 -25.38 17.06
N PRO A 413 19.36 -26.18 17.59
CA PRO A 413 19.23 -26.73 18.93
C PRO A 413 19.10 -25.67 20.03
N VAL A 414 19.70 -24.48 19.86
CA VAL A 414 19.55 -23.36 20.79
C VAL A 414 18.12 -22.82 20.73
N LEU A 415 17.58 -22.60 19.54
CA LEU A 415 16.18 -22.18 19.36
C LEU A 415 15.20 -23.19 19.98
N ALA A 416 15.48 -24.50 19.85
CA ALA A 416 14.64 -25.54 20.43
C ALA A 416 14.69 -25.53 21.97
N LYS A 417 15.87 -25.33 22.56
CA LYS A 417 16.04 -25.16 24.02
C LYS A 417 15.30 -23.92 24.53
N GLU A 418 15.40 -22.81 23.82
CA GLU A 418 14.72 -21.56 24.16
C GLU A 418 13.20 -21.73 24.07
N LEU A 419 12.69 -22.32 22.99
CA LEU A 419 11.25 -22.57 22.83
C LEU A 419 10.71 -23.53 23.91
N ALA A 420 11.54 -24.39 24.48
CA ALA A 420 11.13 -25.27 25.58
C ALA A 420 10.84 -24.52 26.89
N LEU A 421 11.31 -23.26 27.03
CA LEU A 421 10.98 -22.38 28.15
C LEU A 421 9.58 -21.77 28.00
N PHE A 422 8.99 -21.80 26.80
CA PHE A 422 7.63 -21.31 26.57
C PHE A 422 6.62 -22.23 27.29
N PRO A 423 5.71 -21.69 28.12
CA PRO A 423 4.81 -22.50 28.92
C PRO A 423 3.81 -23.26 28.05
N ARG A 424 3.40 -24.44 28.52
CA ARG A 424 2.32 -25.20 27.88
C ARG A 424 0.99 -24.51 28.18
N PHE A 425 0.15 -24.31 27.15
CA PHE A 425 -1.25 -23.95 27.38
C PHE A 425 -1.97 -25.11 28.08
N LYS A 426 -2.55 -24.84 29.24
CA LYS A 426 -3.37 -25.79 30.02
C LYS A 426 -4.81 -25.68 29.55
N VAL A 427 -5.20 -26.49 28.55
CA VAL A 427 -6.54 -26.46 27.96
C VAL A 427 -7.33 -27.68 28.43
N PRO A 428 -8.33 -27.52 29.32
CA PRO A 428 -9.09 -28.66 29.87
C PRO A 428 -9.77 -29.54 28.82
N ALA A 429 -10.16 -28.95 27.70
CA ALA A 429 -10.79 -29.66 26.58
C ALA A 429 -9.88 -30.70 25.89
N LEU A 430 -8.56 -30.70 26.14
CA LEU A 430 -7.66 -31.76 25.65
C LEU A 430 -7.88 -33.10 26.36
N ASN A 431 -8.43 -33.09 27.58
CA ASN A 431 -8.58 -34.27 28.43
C ASN A 431 -10.01 -34.84 28.39
N ARG A 432 -10.85 -34.38 27.44
CA ARG A 432 -12.26 -34.76 27.35
C ARG A 432 -12.60 -35.10 25.90
N PRO A 433 -13.60 -35.96 25.65
CA PRO A 433 -14.05 -36.22 24.28
C PRO A 433 -14.51 -34.90 23.61
N PRO A 434 -14.38 -34.78 22.28
CA PRO A 434 -14.77 -33.56 21.56
C PRO A 434 -16.20 -33.17 21.89
N MET A 435 -16.40 -31.90 22.29
CA MET A 435 -17.74 -31.41 22.59
C MET A 435 -18.63 -31.58 21.35
N PRO A 436 -19.84 -32.16 21.48
CA PRO A 436 -20.73 -32.35 20.35
C PRO A 436 -21.16 -30.99 19.77
N LEU A 437 -21.37 -30.95 18.45
CA LEU A 437 -21.95 -29.79 17.81
C LEU A 437 -23.33 -29.51 18.43
N LYS A 438 -23.47 -28.38 19.15
CA LYS A 438 -24.79 -27.85 19.46
C LYS A 438 -25.45 -27.47 18.13
N ARG A 439 -26.33 -28.35 17.63
CA ARG A 439 -27.19 -28.06 16.48
C ARG A 439 -28.25 -27.07 16.94
N THR A 440 -27.95 -25.78 16.92
CA THR A 440 -28.99 -24.77 17.03
C THR A 440 -29.78 -24.81 15.72
N ARG A 441 -30.95 -25.44 15.71
CA ARG A 441 -31.88 -25.33 14.58
C ARG A 441 -32.23 -23.85 14.45
N ARG A 442 -31.89 -23.25 13.32
CA ARG A 442 -32.35 -21.90 13.00
C ARG A 442 -33.87 -21.91 12.90
N SER A 443 -34.52 -20.91 13.47
CA SER A 443 -35.97 -20.76 13.27
C SER A 443 -36.26 -20.43 11.81
N PRO A 444 -37.46 -20.76 11.29
CA PRO A 444 -37.87 -20.35 9.94
C PRO A 444 -37.70 -18.83 9.69
N GLN A 445 -37.91 -18.01 10.73
CA GLN A 445 -37.74 -16.56 10.68
C GLN A 445 -36.27 -16.16 10.49
N GLN A 446 -35.34 -16.81 11.19
CA GLN A 446 -33.90 -16.57 11.01
C GLN A 446 -33.43 -16.97 9.61
N ILE A 447 -33.98 -18.05 9.05
CA ILE A 447 -33.66 -18.49 7.69
C ILE A 447 -34.20 -17.49 6.65
N ALA A 448 -35.41 -16.97 6.87
CA ALA A 448 -36.01 -15.95 6.01
C ALA A 448 -35.23 -14.63 6.04
N ALA A 449 -34.80 -14.19 7.24
CA ALA A 449 -33.99 -12.98 7.41
C ALA A 449 -32.62 -13.08 6.70
N ASP A 450 -31.88 -14.18 6.89
CA ASP A 450 -30.61 -14.43 6.19
C ASP A 450 -30.80 -14.47 4.66
N LYS A 451 -31.91 -15.06 4.17
CA LYS A 451 -32.24 -15.09 2.74
C LYS A 451 -32.52 -13.70 2.20
N ALA A 452 -33.28 -12.89 2.92
CA ALA A 452 -33.57 -11.50 2.54
C ALA A 452 -32.27 -10.67 2.49
N GLU A 453 -31.41 -10.80 3.51
CA GLU A 453 -30.13 -10.09 3.58
C GLU A 453 -29.16 -10.53 2.47
N SER A 454 -29.07 -11.82 2.18
CA SER A 454 -28.27 -12.36 1.07
C SER A 454 -28.76 -11.85 -0.29
N THR A 455 -30.09 -11.78 -0.48
CA THR A 455 -30.71 -11.26 -1.71
C THR A 455 -30.44 -9.76 -1.85
N ALA A 456 -30.57 -8.99 -0.78
CA ALA A 456 -30.25 -7.57 -0.75
C ALA A 456 -28.77 -7.33 -1.10
N ARG A 457 -27.84 -8.08 -0.51
CA ARG A 457 -26.39 -7.97 -0.82
C ARG A 457 -26.06 -8.29 -2.27
N ARG A 458 -26.82 -9.17 -2.92
CA ARG A 458 -26.66 -9.49 -4.36
C ARG A 458 -27.29 -8.44 -5.28
N ALA A 459 -28.30 -7.71 -4.81
CA ALA A 459 -28.92 -6.63 -5.56
C ALA A 459 -28.07 -5.34 -5.52
N THR A 460 -27.24 -5.18 -4.48
CA THR A 460 -26.36 -4.02 -4.27
C THR A 460 -24.91 -4.23 -4.71
N ALA A 461 -24.56 -5.41 -5.22
CA ALA A 461 -23.20 -5.76 -5.68
C ALA A 461 -23.23 -6.02 -7.20
#